data_AF-A0A818Q4G4-F1
#
_entry.id   AF-A0A818Q4G4-F1
#
_cell.length_a   1.000
_cell.length_b   1.000
_cell.length_c   1.000
_cell.angle_alpha   90.00
_cell.angle_beta   90.00
_cell.angle_gamma   90.00
#
_symmetry.space_group_name_H-M   'P 1'
#
loop_
_entity.id
_entity.type
_entity.pdbx_description
1 polymer ?
#
loop_
_entity_poly.entity_id
_entity_poly.type
_entity_poly.pdbx_seq_one_letter_code
_entity_poly.pdbx_strand_id
1 'polypeptide(L)'
;MVQPIYPQTAVRVINADCLHVYADLTAQRYRPVLLNMANAQTPGGGYRRGAEAQEENIFRRSNYFLGLDSALDSERRCEYFRYSDQGEQQRVSPHSLYPMSTFGALYTQDITVFRDSEDDGYAFLNEPVHNVCTIAMAAYQNPPLKQGNHLPSEYAANTRKKIENIFAIAQHQKHDCLVLSALGCGAFKNPPEDIARLFKTVILQYAGVFHSIIFAIIGEQNSSNDNFASFHNLLHNYNISPPAVPQVGMALGSHRIREIRSNGQMILDNFVIARDPCKYGGMCNKTSYQDHSARFSHPSVCPQQTPHCITDMIHYRAFVHR
;
A
#
# COMPACT_ATOMS: atom_id res chain seq x y z
N MET A 1 18.54 -0.32 2.54
CA MET A 1 18.07 -1.69 2.84
C MET A 1 16.92 -1.60 3.82
N VAL A 2 15.81 -2.28 3.53
CA VAL A 2 14.65 -2.38 4.41
C VAL A 2 15.06 -3.27 5.60
N GLN A 3 15.30 -2.69 6.78
CA GLN A 3 15.63 -3.49 7.97
C GLN A 3 14.38 -3.73 8.82
N PRO A 4 14.09 -4.98 9.21
CA PRO A 4 13.01 -5.27 10.12
C PRO A 4 13.32 -4.73 11.52
N ILE A 5 12.34 -4.05 12.10
CA ILE A 5 12.39 -3.48 13.45
C ILE A 5 11.52 -4.31 14.41
N TYR A 6 10.48 -4.95 13.87
CA TYR A 6 9.53 -5.77 14.59
C TYR A 6 9.74 -7.27 14.28
N PRO A 7 9.53 -8.16 15.27
CA PRO A 7 9.61 -9.61 15.06
C PRO A 7 8.51 -10.14 14.14
N GLN A 8 7.45 -9.36 13.94
CA GLN A 8 6.30 -9.70 13.12
C GLN A 8 5.54 -8.44 12.73
N THR A 9 4.94 -8.44 11.54
CA THR A 9 3.92 -7.47 11.12
C THR A 9 2.55 -8.13 11.17
N ALA A 10 1.62 -7.52 11.90
CA ALA A 10 0.24 -7.97 11.97
C ALA A 10 -0.65 -7.24 10.95
N VAL A 11 -1.29 -7.99 10.04
CA VAL A 11 -2.22 -7.41 9.05
C VAL A 11 -3.66 -7.75 9.42
N ARG A 12 -4.51 -6.72 9.43
CA ARG A 12 -5.95 -6.86 9.72
C ARG A 12 -6.76 -6.15 8.65
N VAL A 13 -7.93 -6.71 8.34
CA VAL A 13 -8.95 -6.06 7.51
C VAL A 13 -10.19 -5.91 8.37
N ILE A 14 -10.67 -4.68 8.53
CA ILE A 14 -11.79 -4.36 9.43
C ILE A 14 -12.78 -3.43 8.72
N ASN A 15 -14.06 -3.63 9.03
CA ASN A 15 -15.15 -2.82 8.52
C ASN A 15 -15.33 -1.64 9.46
N ALA A 16 -14.61 -0.56 9.18
CA ALA A 16 -14.53 0.62 10.04
C ALA A 16 -14.11 1.86 9.25
N ASP A 17 -14.44 3.03 9.79
CA ASP A 17 -13.96 4.32 9.31
C ASP A 17 -12.46 4.48 9.52
N CYS A 18 -11.75 4.94 8.49
CA CYS A 18 -10.30 5.02 8.54
C CYS A 18 -9.75 6.08 9.52
N LEU A 19 -10.51 7.14 9.84
CA LEU A 19 -10.10 8.15 10.81
C LEU A 19 -10.33 7.69 12.25
N HIS A 20 -11.38 6.91 12.51
CA HIS A 20 -11.56 6.24 13.81
C HIS A 20 -10.43 5.22 14.07
N VAL A 21 -10.08 4.40 13.07
CA VAL A 21 -8.94 3.46 13.18
C VAL A 21 -7.62 4.19 13.41
N TYR A 22 -7.41 5.33 12.77
CA TYR A 22 -6.24 6.18 13.01
C TYR A 22 -6.22 6.67 14.47
N ALA A 23 -7.34 7.20 14.97
CA ALA A 23 -7.48 7.68 16.34
C ALA A 23 -7.17 6.56 17.36
N ASP A 24 -7.72 5.37 17.18
CA ASP A 24 -7.49 4.21 18.06
C ASP A 24 -6.01 3.82 18.13
N LEU A 25 -5.30 3.85 17.01
CA LEU A 25 -3.85 3.59 16.97
C LEU A 25 -3.06 4.68 17.68
N THR A 26 -3.41 5.95 17.49
CA THR A 26 -2.76 7.07 18.20
C THR A 26 -2.98 7.03 19.71
N ALA A 27 -4.18 6.64 20.16
CA ALA A 27 -4.50 6.45 21.58
C ALA A 27 -3.64 5.35 22.23
N GLN A 28 -3.26 4.35 21.44
CA GLN A 28 -2.31 3.29 21.83
C GLN A 28 -0.83 3.69 21.70
N ARG A 29 -0.55 4.97 21.40
CA ARG A 29 0.80 5.55 21.23
C ARG A 29 1.58 5.03 20.03
N TYR A 30 0.90 4.43 19.05
CA TYR A 30 1.51 4.19 17.74
C TYR A 30 1.62 5.48 16.92
N ARG A 31 2.44 5.45 15.88
CA ARG A 31 2.64 6.53 14.91
C ARG A 31 2.08 6.12 13.53
N PRO A 32 0.74 6.03 13.38
CA PRO A 32 0.13 5.61 12.14
C PRO A 32 0.30 6.64 11.01
N VAL A 33 0.23 6.16 9.77
CA VAL A 33 0.02 6.97 8.57
C VAL A 33 -1.22 6.48 7.81
N LEU A 34 -2.03 7.42 7.36
CA LEU A 34 -3.29 7.15 6.65
C LEU A 34 -3.11 7.27 5.14
N LEU A 35 -3.61 6.29 4.39
CA LEU A 35 -3.74 6.39 2.94
C LEU A 35 -4.92 7.30 2.58
N ASN A 36 -4.66 8.39 1.85
CA ASN A 36 -5.67 9.11 1.08
C ASN A 36 -5.69 8.54 -0.36
N MET A 37 -6.80 7.90 -0.75
CA MET A 37 -7.03 7.39 -2.10
C MET A 37 -7.32 8.52 -3.08
N ALA A 38 -6.28 9.28 -3.39
CA ALA A 38 -6.40 10.60 -3.97
C ALA A 38 -6.88 10.61 -5.42
N ASN A 39 -7.58 11.67 -5.79
CA ASN A 39 -7.79 12.08 -7.16
C ASN A 39 -6.49 12.67 -7.72
N ALA A 40 -6.03 12.21 -8.89
CA ALA A 40 -4.76 12.67 -9.47
C ALA A 40 -4.79 14.12 -9.99
N GLN A 41 -5.97 14.68 -10.25
CA GLN A 41 -6.16 15.97 -10.93
C GLN A 41 -6.55 17.07 -9.97
N THR A 42 -7.40 16.76 -8.99
CA THR A 42 -8.00 17.76 -8.10
C THR A 42 -7.80 17.35 -6.65
N PRO A 43 -7.15 18.17 -5.81
CA PRO A 43 -7.00 17.88 -4.39
C PRO A 43 -8.36 17.74 -3.72
N GLY A 44 -8.57 16.66 -2.97
CA GLY A 44 -9.85 16.43 -2.29
C GLY A 44 -10.99 16.01 -3.22
N GLY A 45 -10.67 15.69 -4.49
CA GLY A 45 -11.67 15.27 -5.47
C GLY A 45 -12.86 16.23 -5.59
N GLY A 46 -14.04 15.72 -5.26
CA GLY A 46 -15.30 16.48 -5.28
C GLY A 46 -15.77 17.00 -3.92
N TYR A 47 -14.90 17.17 -2.91
CA TYR A 47 -15.35 17.39 -1.52
C TYR A 47 -16.29 18.58 -1.34
N ARG A 48 -16.09 19.66 -2.11
CA ARG A 48 -16.93 20.88 -2.11
C ARG A 48 -18.30 20.70 -2.76
N ARG A 49 -18.46 19.65 -3.58
CA ARG A 49 -19.67 19.36 -4.36
C ARG A 49 -20.52 18.24 -3.75
N GLY A 50 -20.13 17.76 -2.56
CA GLY A 50 -20.83 16.66 -1.90
C GLY A 50 -20.55 15.29 -2.53
N ALA A 51 -19.43 15.10 -3.23
CA ALA A 51 -19.06 13.76 -3.67
C ALA A 51 -18.75 12.86 -2.47
N GLU A 52 -19.13 11.60 -2.56
CA GLU A 52 -19.05 10.61 -1.48
C GLU A 52 -17.96 9.57 -1.84
N ALA A 53 -16.74 9.84 -1.41
CA ALA A 53 -15.66 8.87 -1.38
C ALA A 53 -14.74 9.15 -0.19
N GLN A 54 -13.77 8.26 0.02
CA GLN A 54 -12.86 8.33 1.16
C GLN A 54 -12.08 9.66 1.21
N GLU A 55 -11.53 10.11 0.08
CA GLU A 55 -10.77 11.37 0.00
C GLU A 55 -11.64 12.55 0.41
N GLU A 56 -12.85 12.64 -0.16
CA GLU A 56 -13.78 13.71 0.13
C GLU A 56 -14.21 13.74 1.61
N ASN A 57 -14.44 12.57 2.20
CA ASN A 57 -14.81 12.45 3.61
C ASN A 57 -13.66 12.93 4.52
N ILE A 58 -12.41 12.55 4.23
CA ILE A 58 -11.22 13.04 4.97
C ILE A 58 -11.11 14.57 4.86
N PHE A 59 -11.29 15.14 3.66
CA PHE A 59 -11.19 16.57 3.42
C PHE A 59 -12.29 17.37 4.15
N ARG A 60 -13.52 16.86 4.20
CA ARG A 60 -14.63 17.51 4.92
C ARG A 60 -14.43 17.49 6.44
N ARG A 61 -13.73 16.49 6.96
CA ARG A 61 -13.57 16.27 8.41
C ARG A 61 -12.31 16.86 9.02
N SER A 62 -11.43 17.42 8.20
CA SER A 62 -10.10 17.86 8.64
C SER A 62 -9.67 19.17 8.01
N ASN A 63 -8.53 19.69 8.46
CA ASN A 63 -7.88 20.85 7.85
C ASN A 63 -6.99 20.46 6.65
N TYR A 64 -7.06 19.22 6.17
CA TYR A 64 -6.16 18.70 5.12
C TYR A 64 -6.22 19.52 3.83
N PHE A 65 -7.38 20.10 3.52
CA PHE A 65 -7.53 21.00 2.38
C PHE A 65 -6.58 22.21 2.44
N LEU A 66 -6.16 22.69 3.62
CA LEU A 66 -5.19 23.78 3.74
C LEU A 66 -3.81 23.39 3.18
N GLY A 67 -3.46 22.10 3.28
CA GLY A 67 -2.21 21.57 2.75
C GLY A 67 -2.26 21.35 1.24
N LEU A 68 -3.37 20.89 0.68
CA LEU A 68 -3.40 20.43 -0.71
C LEU A 68 -4.23 21.27 -1.69
N ASP A 69 -5.26 21.97 -1.21
CA ASP A 69 -6.13 22.78 -2.06
C ASP A 69 -5.51 24.15 -2.30
N SER A 70 -4.66 24.24 -3.33
CA SER A 70 -3.92 25.47 -3.66
C SER A 70 -4.84 26.66 -3.97
N ALA A 71 -6.11 26.43 -4.32
CA ALA A 71 -7.08 27.50 -4.51
C ALA A 71 -7.46 28.21 -3.19
N LEU A 72 -7.14 27.60 -2.04
CA LEU A 72 -7.32 28.18 -0.70
C LEU A 72 -6.00 28.60 -0.04
N ASP A 73 -4.85 28.36 -0.67
CA ASP A 73 -3.55 28.74 -0.10
C ASP A 73 -3.26 30.22 -0.36
N SER A 74 -4.02 31.10 0.30
CA SER A 74 -3.86 32.55 0.23
C SER A 74 -2.73 33.08 1.12
N GLU A 75 -2.18 32.26 2.03
CA GLU A 75 -1.34 32.75 3.14
C GLU A 75 -0.02 31.97 3.35
N ARG A 76 0.38 31.05 2.47
CA ARG A 76 1.60 30.20 2.65
C ARG A 76 1.60 29.47 3.99
N ARG A 77 0.49 28.80 4.29
CA ARG A 77 0.29 28.11 5.59
C ARG A 77 1.11 26.82 5.71
N CYS A 78 1.59 26.29 4.57
CA CYS A 78 2.36 25.06 4.51
C CYS A 78 3.66 25.26 3.72
N GLU A 79 4.67 24.46 4.06
CA GLU A 79 5.87 24.32 3.26
C GLU A 79 5.77 23.10 2.36
N TYR A 80 6.14 23.27 1.10
CA TYR A 80 6.01 22.23 0.09
C TYR A 80 7.37 21.82 -0.42
N PHE A 81 7.61 20.52 -0.44
CA PHE A 81 8.88 19.96 -0.89
C PHE A 81 8.67 18.82 -1.88
N ARG A 82 9.62 18.67 -2.80
CA ARG A 82 9.73 17.56 -3.73
C ARG A 82 11.16 17.03 -3.69
N TYR A 83 11.33 15.72 -3.86
CA TYR A 83 12.64 15.12 -4.08
C TYR A 83 12.94 15.05 -5.58
N SER A 84 14.14 15.47 -5.98
CA SER A 84 14.65 15.30 -7.34
C SER A 84 14.99 13.83 -7.62
N ASP A 85 15.25 13.50 -8.89
CA ASP A 85 15.71 12.16 -9.28
C ASP A 85 17.07 11.77 -8.65
N GLN A 86 17.83 12.77 -8.16
CA GLN A 86 19.08 12.59 -7.44
C GLN A 86 18.89 12.51 -5.92
N GLY A 87 17.64 12.55 -5.43
CA GLY A 87 17.31 12.48 -4.00
C GLY A 87 17.43 13.79 -3.24
N GLU A 88 17.60 14.92 -3.92
CA GLU A 88 17.71 16.24 -3.27
C GLU A 88 16.34 16.85 -2.99
N GLN A 89 16.15 17.36 -1.78
CA GLN A 89 14.92 18.03 -1.38
C GLN A 89 14.90 19.47 -1.91
N GLN A 90 13.84 19.82 -2.64
CA GLN A 90 13.65 21.14 -3.23
C GLN A 90 12.30 21.72 -2.79
N ARG A 91 12.29 22.99 -2.39
CA ARG A 91 11.06 23.70 -2.07
C ARG A 91 10.30 24.03 -3.35
N VAL A 92 8.99 23.78 -3.35
CA VAL A 92 8.11 23.96 -4.52
C VAL A 92 6.90 24.84 -4.20
N SER A 93 6.14 25.21 -5.22
CA SER A 93 4.85 25.91 -5.05
C SER A 93 3.71 24.90 -4.86
N PRO A 94 2.66 25.21 -4.06
CA PRO A 94 1.46 24.37 -3.94
C PRO A 94 0.82 24.07 -5.31
N HIS A 95 0.88 25.02 -6.25
CA HIS A 95 0.34 24.90 -7.60
C HIS A 95 1.07 23.84 -8.46
N SER A 96 2.23 23.34 -8.01
CA SER A 96 3.02 22.33 -8.71
C SER A 96 2.75 20.89 -8.25
N LEU A 97 1.92 20.72 -7.21
CA LEU A 97 1.58 19.41 -6.65
C LEU A 97 0.59 18.64 -7.53
N TYR A 98 -0.29 19.38 -8.20
CA TYR A 98 -1.31 18.85 -9.10
C TYR A 98 -1.13 19.39 -10.53
N PRO A 99 -1.41 18.57 -11.56
CA PRO A 99 -1.79 17.15 -11.47
C PRO A 99 -0.63 16.28 -10.94
N MET A 100 -0.98 15.25 -10.17
CA MET A 100 -0.01 14.32 -9.60
C MET A 100 0.69 13.53 -10.72
N SER A 101 2.00 13.31 -10.58
CA SER A 101 2.72 12.43 -11.50
C SER A 101 2.27 10.98 -11.32
N THR A 102 2.39 10.16 -12.38
CA THR A 102 1.89 8.77 -12.39
C THR A 102 2.40 7.92 -11.23
N PHE A 103 3.63 8.11 -10.76
CA PHE A 103 4.18 7.39 -9.60
C PHE A 103 4.39 8.30 -8.39
N GLY A 104 3.98 9.57 -8.48
CA GLY A 104 4.07 10.53 -7.40
C GLY A 104 3.10 10.22 -6.27
N ALA A 105 3.50 10.63 -5.08
CA ALA A 105 2.69 10.61 -3.88
C ALA A 105 2.93 11.91 -3.11
N LEU A 106 1.96 12.34 -2.32
CA LEU A 106 2.13 13.49 -1.44
C LEU A 106 2.03 13.02 0.02
N TYR A 107 3.09 13.26 0.79
CA TYR A 107 3.08 13.05 2.23
C TYR A 107 2.73 14.36 2.91
N THR A 108 1.72 14.34 3.78
CA THR A 108 1.28 15.52 4.53
C THR A 108 1.16 15.16 6.01
N GLN A 109 1.74 15.98 6.86
CA GLN A 109 1.71 15.83 8.32
C GLN A 109 0.95 16.99 8.96
N ASP A 110 0.77 16.93 10.29
CA ASP A 110 0.15 17.98 11.10
C ASP A 110 -1.31 18.31 10.72
N ILE A 111 -2.02 17.31 10.17
CA ILE A 111 -3.45 17.41 9.89
C ILE A 111 -4.22 17.27 11.21
N THR A 112 -5.24 18.10 11.39
CA THR A 112 -6.21 18.01 12.49
C THR A 112 -7.55 17.58 11.94
N VAL A 113 -8.08 16.48 12.45
CA VAL A 113 -9.44 16.00 12.20
C VAL A 113 -10.33 16.51 13.32
N PHE A 114 -11.37 17.25 12.96
CA PHE A 114 -12.25 17.96 13.91
C PHE A 114 -13.73 17.68 13.68
N ARG A 115 -14.10 16.85 12.69
CA ARG A 115 -15.47 16.37 12.52
C ARG A 115 -15.56 14.85 12.52
N ASP A 116 -16.68 14.37 13.00
CA ASP A 116 -17.05 12.97 13.01
C ASP A 116 -17.47 12.47 11.62
N SER A 117 -17.83 11.19 11.56
CA SER A 117 -18.24 10.49 10.35
C SER A 117 -19.45 11.13 9.65
N GLU A 118 -19.70 10.70 8.42
CA GLU A 118 -20.89 11.10 7.68
C GLU A 118 -22.18 10.57 8.32
N ASP A 119 -22.14 9.35 8.87
CA ASP A 119 -23.26 8.72 9.57
C ASP A 119 -23.66 9.53 10.83
N ASP A 120 -22.68 10.20 11.45
CA ASP A 120 -22.87 11.11 12.58
C ASP A 120 -23.12 12.57 12.15
N GLY A 121 -23.43 12.78 10.87
CA GLY A 121 -23.78 14.10 10.31
C GLY A 121 -22.63 15.10 10.29
N TYR A 122 -21.38 14.63 10.27
CA TYR A 122 -20.18 15.47 10.33
C TYR A 122 -20.16 16.40 11.56
N ALA A 123 -20.69 15.94 12.69
CA ALA A 123 -20.68 16.68 13.95
C ALA A 123 -19.25 17.07 14.36
N PHE A 124 -19.07 18.17 15.10
CA PHE A 124 -17.75 18.48 15.64
C PHE A 124 -17.36 17.47 16.70
N LEU A 125 -16.10 17.01 16.65
CA LEU A 125 -15.54 16.14 17.69
C LEU A 125 -15.33 16.96 18.97
N ASN A 126 -15.66 16.37 20.12
CA ASN A 126 -15.33 16.95 21.42
C ASN A 126 -13.80 17.05 21.60
N GLU A 127 -13.09 16.02 21.14
CA GLU A 127 -11.62 15.93 21.18
C GLU A 127 -11.10 15.70 19.75
N PRO A 128 -10.58 16.75 19.08
CA PRO A 128 -10.00 16.61 17.75
C PRO A 128 -8.78 15.67 17.72
N VAL A 129 -8.61 14.96 16.61
CA VAL A 129 -7.43 14.12 16.38
C VAL A 129 -6.35 14.98 15.72
N HIS A 130 -5.28 15.27 16.47
CA HIS A 130 -4.15 16.08 16.03
C HIS A 130 -3.01 15.24 15.43
N ASN A 131 -2.10 15.92 14.72
CA ASN A 131 -0.87 15.34 14.16
C ASN A 131 -1.12 14.15 13.21
N VAL A 132 -2.26 14.17 12.52
CA VAL A 132 -2.59 13.14 11.54
C VAL A 132 -1.63 13.25 10.35
N CYS A 133 -0.99 12.12 10.03
CA CYS A 133 -0.08 11.99 8.90
C CYS A 133 -0.75 11.18 7.80
N THR A 134 -0.65 11.64 6.55
CA THR A 134 -1.31 11.03 5.40
C THR A 134 -0.37 10.88 4.21
N ILE A 135 -0.64 9.86 3.38
CA ILE A 135 -0.02 9.67 2.07
C ILE A 135 -1.14 9.69 1.02
N ALA A 136 -1.16 10.72 0.18
CA ALA A 136 -2.03 10.79 -0.99
C ALA A 136 -1.41 10.00 -2.15
N MET A 137 -2.15 9.01 -2.65
CA MET A 137 -1.75 8.20 -3.81
C MET A 137 -2.96 7.96 -4.71
N ALA A 138 -2.84 8.36 -5.98
CA ALA A 138 -3.88 8.12 -6.96
C ALA A 138 -3.77 6.72 -7.57
N ALA A 139 -4.87 5.97 -7.59
CA ALA A 139 -4.96 4.72 -8.37
C ALA A 139 -5.20 5.03 -9.87
N TYR A 140 -5.09 4.00 -10.73
CA TYR A 140 -5.54 4.15 -12.11
C TYR A 140 -7.07 4.27 -12.14
N GLN A 141 -7.58 5.23 -12.91
CA GLN A 141 -9.01 5.41 -13.09
C GLN A 141 -9.50 4.57 -14.27
N ASN A 142 -10.49 3.71 -14.06
CA ASN A 142 -11.07 2.81 -15.06
C ASN A 142 -10.00 2.06 -15.89
N PRO A 143 -9.08 1.31 -15.25
CA PRO A 143 -8.06 0.60 -16.00
C PRO A 143 -8.72 -0.39 -16.99
N PRO A 144 -8.10 -0.64 -18.15
CA PRO A 144 -8.54 -1.74 -19.02
C PRO A 144 -8.48 -3.05 -18.23
N LEU A 145 -9.37 -4.00 -18.54
CA LEU A 145 -9.45 -5.29 -17.85
C LEU A 145 -9.36 -6.44 -18.85
N LYS A 146 -8.72 -7.53 -18.43
CA LYS A 146 -8.69 -8.81 -19.14
C LYS A 146 -9.92 -9.65 -18.76
N GLN A 147 -10.12 -10.74 -19.50
CA GLN A 147 -11.13 -11.76 -19.16
C GLN A 147 -10.97 -12.21 -17.70
N GLY A 148 -12.08 -12.34 -16.98
CA GLY A 148 -12.09 -12.67 -15.55
C GLY A 148 -11.96 -11.47 -14.61
N ASN A 149 -12.11 -10.23 -15.11
CA ASN A 149 -12.05 -9.00 -14.30
C ASN A 149 -10.66 -8.74 -13.67
N HIS A 150 -9.59 -9.05 -14.41
CA HIS A 150 -8.21 -8.86 -13.95
C HIS A 150 -7.51 -7.70 -14.63
N LEU A 151 -6.62 -7.02 -13.92
CA LEU A 151 -5.72 -6.01 -14.48
C LEU A 151 -4.82 -6.65 -15.54
N PRO A 152 -4.63 -5.99 -16.69
CA PRO A 152 -3.54 -6.28 -17.58
C PRO A 152 -2.25 -6.12 -16.83
N SER A 153 -1.28 -6.89 -17.29
CA SER A 153 0.03 -7.00 -16.72
C SER A 153 0.57 -5.63 -16.39
N GLU A 154 0.66 -4.74 -17.39
CA GLU A 154 1.18 -3.37 -17.27
C GLU A 154 0.64 -2.60 -16.08
N TYR A 155 -0.68 -2.56 -15.96
CA TYR A 155 -1.37 -1.90 -14.87
C TYR A 155 -1.04 -2.55 -13.52
N ALA A 156 -0.98 -3.88 -13.45
CA ALA A 156 -0.63 -4.57 -12.21
C ALA A 156 0.76 -4.21 -11.64
N ALA A 157 1.83 -4.06 -12.45
CA ALA A 157 3.12 -3.60 -11.86
C ALA A 157 3.07 -2.14 -11.52
N ASN A 158 2.45 -1.32 -12.35
CA ASN A 158 2.44 0.10 -12.10
C ASN A 158 1.65 0.40 -10.82
N THR A 159 0.55 -0.33 -10.58
CA THR A 159 -0.16 -0.35 -9.30
C THR A 159 0.72 -0.91 -8.18
N ARG A 160 1.48 -2.00 -8.39
CA ARG A 160 2.45 -2.48 -7.39
C ARG A 160 3.48 -1.41 -7.02
N LYS A 161 4.04 -0.68 -7.99
CA LYS A 161 5.00 0.41 -7.77
C LYS A 161 4.38 1.54 -6.96
N LYS A 162 3.12 1.90 -7.25
CA LYS A 162 2.36 2.86 -6.44
C LYS A 162 2.20 2.37 -5.00
N ILE A 163 1.80 1.11 -4.80
CA ILE A 163 1.68 0.52 -3.46
C ILE A 163 3.02 0.50 -2.74
N GLU A 164 4.09 0.12 -3.42
CA GLU A 164 5.44 0.12 -2.85
C GLU A 164 5.91 1.51 -2.46
N ASN A 165 5.55 2.56 -3.22
CA ASN A 165 5.85 3.94 -2.86
C ASN A 165 5.15 4.36 -1.56
N ILE A 166 3.90 3.92 -1.32
CA ILE A 166 3.21 4.15 -0.04
C ILE A 166 4.04 3.59 1.12
N PHE A 167 4.51 2.34 0.99
CA PHE A 167 5.29 1.67 2.04
C PHE A 167 6.67 2.31 2.23
N ALA A 168 7.34 2.67 1.13
CA ALA A 168 8.64 3.33 1.16
C ALA A 168 8.57 4.68 1.90
N ILE A 169 7.55 5.50 1.59
CA ILE A 169 7.32 6.78 2.26
C ILE A 169 7.01 6.55 3.74
N ALA A 170 6.13 5.61 4.07
CA ALA A 170 5.78 5.30 5.46
C ALA A 170 7.02 4.88 6.28
N GLN A 171 7.87 4.03 5.71
CA GLN A 171 9.12 3.61 6.34
C GLN A 171 10.09 4.78 6.50
N HIS A 172 10.28 5.59 5.44
CA HIS A 172 11.19 6.74 5.46
C HIS A 172 10.79 7.76 6.53
N GLN A 173 9.50 8.00 6.69
CA GLN A 173 8.93 8.88 7.72
C GLN A 173 8.82 8.22 9.11
N LYS A 174 9.31 6.98 9.24
CA LYS A 174 9.39 6.22 10.50
C LYS A 174 8.02 5.97 11.14
N HIS A 175 6.99 5.74 10.32
CA HIS A 175 5.70 5.25 10.81
C HIS A 175 5.82 3.78 11.19
N ASP A 176 5.11 3.39 12.26
CA ASP A 176 5.06 2.01 12.73
C ASP A 176 3.79 1.28 12.27
N CYS A 177 2.73 2.02 11.94
CA CYS A 177 1.45 1.48 11.52
C CYS A 177 0.97 2.12 10.22
N LEU A 178 0.31 1.33 9.36
CA LEU A 178 -0.36 1.84 8.16
C LEU A 178 -1.86 1.64 8.29
N VAL A 179 -2.63 2.71 8.08
CA VAL A 179 -4.07 2.66 7.89
C VAL A 179 -4.35 2.78 6.39
N LEU A 180 -4.67 1.66 5.76
CA LEU A 180 -4.89 1.50 4.33
C LEU A 180 -6.38 1.30 4.02
N SER A 181 -6.71 1.27 2.73
CA SER A 181 -8.05 0.97 2.24
C SER A 181 -7.98 0.30 0.86
N ALA A 182 -9.14 0.06 0.25
CA ALA A 182 -9.27 -0.61 -1.05
C ALA A 182 -8.90 0.31 -2.23
N LEU A 183 -7.59 0.61 -2.36
CA LEU A 183 -7.04 1.59 -3.31
C LEU A 183 -7.65 1.48 -4.72
N GLY A 184 -8.47 2.47 -5.08
CA GLY A 184 -9.09 2.58 -6.41
C GLY A 184 -10.21 1.59 -6.72
N CYS A 185 -10.68 0.81 -5.76
CA CYS A 185 -11.68 -0.25 -5.98
C CYS A 185 -13.14 0.28 -5.98
N GLY A 186 -13.36 1.53 -5.58
CA GLY A 186 -14.65 2.22 -5.69
C GLY A 186 -14.84 2.90 -7.04
N ALA A 187 -15.00 4.22 -7.04
CA ALA A 187 -15.26 5.03 -8.24
C ALA A 187 -14.25 4.83 -9.40
N PHE A 188 -13.04 4.37 -9.11
CA PHE A 188 -11.98 4.14 -10.10
C PHE A 188 -11.98 2.72 -10.69
N LYS A 189 -12.88 1.83 -10.24
CA LYS A 189 -13.17 0.52 -10.83
C LYS A 189 -11.96 -0.42 -10.97
N ASN A 190 -11.01 -0.36 -10.05
CA ASN A 190 -9.96 -1.37 -9.98
C ASN A 190 -10.53 -2.67 -9.39
N PRO A 191 -10.12 -3.85 -9.88
CA PRO A 191 -10.62 -5.12 -9.35
C PRO A 191 -10.03 -5.39 -7.95
N PRO A 192 -10.87 -5.52 -6.90
CA PRO A 192 -10.40 -5.53 -5.51
C PRO A 192 -9.55 -6.75 -5.17
N GLU A 193 -9.81 -7.91 -5.78
CA GLU A 193 -8.99 -9.10 -5.57
C GLU A 193 -7.54 -8.89 -6.04
N ASP A 194 -7.35 -8.32 -7.23
CA ASP A 194 -6.02 -8.02 -7.75
C ASP A 194 -5.31 -6.99 -6.88
N ILE A 195 -6.00 -5.92 -6.46
CA ILE A 195 -5.41 -4.89 -5.60
C ILE A 195 -4.99 -5.49 -4.25
N ALA A 196 -5.83 -6.32 -3.63
CA ALA A 196 -5.49 -7.03 -2.39
C ALA A 196 -4.28 -7.97 -2.56
N ARG A 197 -4.21 -8.71 -3.69
CA ARG A 197 -3.03 -9.54 -4.02
C ARG A 197 -1.77 -8.70 -4.20
N LEU A 198 -1.85 -7.54 -4.86
CA LEU A 198 -0.72 -6.63 -5.03
C LEU A 198 -0.24 -6.08 -3.69
N PHE A 199 -1.14 -5.65 -2.80
CA PHE A 199 -0.81 -5.28 -1.43
C PHE A 199 -0.10 -6.43 -0.71
N LYS A 200 -0.62 -7.66 -0.80
CA LYS A 200 0.01 -8.85 -0.19
C LYS A 200 1.48 -9.00 -0.58
N THR A 201 1.81 -8.78 -1.85
CA THR A 201 3.20 -8.88 -2.33
C THR A 201 4.11 -7.79 -1.76
N VAL A 202 3.59 -6.58 -1.56
CA VAL A 202 4.38 -5.48 -0.97
C VAL A 202 4.50 -5.67 0.53
N ILE A 203 3.45 -6.10 1.22
CA ILE A 203 3.49 -6.42 2.65
C ILE A 203 4.59 -7.46 2.94
N LEU A 204 4.70 -8.51 2.12
CA LEU A 204 5.77 -9.50 2.24
C LEU A 204 7.18 -8.88 2.11
N GLN A 205 7.35 -7.89 1.24
CA GLN A 205 8.63 -7.19 1.09
C GLN A 205 8.99 -6.33 2.32
N TYR A 206 7.99 -5.87 3.08
CA TYR A 206 8.14 -5.00 4.25
C TYR A 206 7.86 -5.74 5.56
N ALA A 207 7.99 -7.07 5.58
CA ALA A 207 7.77 -7.85 6.79
C ALA A 207 8.70 -7.41 7.92
N GLY A 208 8.13 -7.21 9.10
CA GLY A 208 8.83 -6.71 10.27
C GLY A 208 9.21 -5.23 10.20
N VAL A 209 8.90 -4.49 9.14
CA VAL A 209 9.15 -3.04 9.08
C VAL A 209 8.12 -2.27 9.88
N PHE A 210 6.86 -2.68 9.74
CA PHE A 210 5.72 -2.08 10.42
C PHE A 210 5.23 -3.04 11.51
N HIS A 211 4.79 -2.46 12.63
CA HIS A 211 4.11 -3.18 13.69
C HIS A 211 2.77 -3.73 13.17
N SER A 212 1.93 -2.85 12.59
CA SER A 212 0.62 -3.24 12.09
C SER A 212 0.24 -2.58 10.77
N ILE A 213 -0.51 -3.30 9.94
CA ILE A 213 -1.12 -2.79 8.71
C ILE A 213 -2.61 -3.09 8.79
N ILE A 214 -3.42 -2.05 8.81
CA ILE A 214 -4.87 -2.17 8.98
C ILE A 214 -5.55 -1.64 7.72
N PHE A 215 -6.28 -2.51 7.04
CA PHE A 215 -7.18 -2.12 5.96
C PHE A 215 -8.54 -1.78 6.56
N ALA A 216 -8.83 -0.48 6.66
CA ALA A 216 -10.13 0.06 7.04
C ALA A 216 -10.98 0.23 5.78
N ILE A 217 -11.88 -0.72 5.56
CA ILE A 217 -12.70 -0.80 4.34
C ILE A 217 -14.16 -0.90 4.79
N ILE A 218 -14.90 0.20 4.64
CA ILE A 218 -16.34 0.21 4.84
C ILE A 218 -16.97 -0.65 3.74
N GLY A 219 -17.78 -1.63 4.15
CA GLY A 219 -18.44 -2.57 3.26
C GLY A 219 -19.74 -3.12 3.85
N GLU A 220 -20.54 -3.79 3.03
CA GLU A 220 -21.74 -4.47 3.47
C GLU A 220 -21.41 -5.93 3.80
N GLN A 221 -21.49 -6.29 5.08
CA GLN A 221 -21.43 -7.70 5.47
C GLN A 221 -22.55 -8.43 4.72
N ASN A 222 -22.17 -9.39 3.85
CA ASN A 222 -23.01 -10.28 3.02
C ASN A 222 -23.13 -10.00 1.51
N SER A 223 -22.38 -9.07 0.91
CA SER A 223 -22.29 -9.00 -0.56
C SER A 223 -21.04 -9.72 -1.09
N SER A 224 -21.22 -10.65 -2.03
CA SER A 224 -20.13 -11.45 -2.62
C SER A 224 -19.19 -10.65 -3.54
N ASN A 225 -19.56 -9.39 -3.85
CA ASN A 225 -18.79 -8.44 -4.64
C ASN A 225 -18.25 -7.26 -3.81
N ASP A 226 -18.17 -7.40 -2.49
CA ASP A 226 -17.66 -6.35 -1.62
C ASP A 226 -16.13 -6.24 -1.68
N ASN A 227 -15.64 -5.00 -1.73
CA ASN A 227 -14.25 -4.66 -1.51
C ASN A 227 -13.75 -5.23 -0.17
N PHE A 228 -14.58 -5.14 0.89
CA PHE A 228 -14.24 -5.69 2.20
C PHE A 228 -13.96 -7.19 2.13
N ALA A 229 -14.86 -7.98 1.54
CA ALA A 229 -14.73 -9.44 1.46
C ALA A 229 -13.47 -9.85 0.69
N SER A 230 -13.20 -9.19 -0.44
CA SER A 230 -12.03 -9.46 -1.28
C SER A 230 -10.72 -9.28 -0.52
N PHE A 231 -10.59 -8.18 0.24
CA PHE A 231 -9.40 -7.92 1.06
C PHE A 231 -9.37 -8.84 2.28
N HIS A 232 -10.49 -9.00 2.97
CA HIS A 232 -10.60 -9.79 4.18
C HIS A 232 -10.16 -11.24 3.94
N ASN A 233 -10.66 -11.88 2.89
CA ASN A 233 -10.32 -13.26 2.55
C ASN A 233 -8.82 -13.47 2.27
N LEU A 234 -8.13 -12.43 1.76
CA LEU A 234 -6.72 -12.53 1.36
C LEU A 234 -5.72 -12.06 2.43
N LEU A 235 -6.13 -11.12 3.28
CA LEU A 235 -5.23 -10.33 4.14
C LEU A 235 -5.62 -10.30 5.62
N HIS A 236 -6.85 -10.67 6.01
CA HIS A 236 -7.23 -10.65 7.42
C HIS A 236 -6.45 -11.72 8.20
N ASN A 237 -5.95 -11.36 9.39
CA ASN A 237 -5.06 -12.18 10.22
C ASN A 237 -3.80 -12.66 9.51
N TYR A 238 -3.32 -11.90 8.52
CA TYR A 238 -2.13 -12.23 7.76
C TYR A 238 -0.87 -11.76 8.52
N ASN A 239 -0.33 -12.65 9.37
CA ASN A 239 0.79 -12.33 10.24
C ASN A 239 2.13 -12.80 9.62
N ILE A 240 3.09 -11.89 9.47
CA ILE A 240 4.33 -12.17 8.71
C ILE A 240 5.55 -11.80 9.53
N SER A 241 6.48 -12.74 9.67
CA SER A 241 7.77 -12.50 10.28
C SER A 241 8.87 -12.26 9.25
N PRO A 242 9.80 -11.32 9.52
CA PRO A 242 10.98 -11.18 8.71
C PRO A 242 11.85 -12.45 8.79
N PRO A 243 12.79 -12.60 7.86
CA PRO A 243 13.76 -13.69 7.91
C PRO A 243 14.60 -13.68 9.17
N ALA A 244 15.03 -14.86 9.60
CA ALA A 244 16.19 -14.98 10.49
C ALA A 244 17.44 -14.43 9.77
N VAL A 245 18.38 -13.85 10.53
CA VAL A 245 19.62 -13.24 10.03
C VAL A 245 20.30 -14.14 8.97
N PRO A 246 20.74 -13.59 7.82
CA PRO A 246 21.29 -14.40 6.73
C PRO A 246 22.46 -15.28 7.21
N GLN A 247 22.49 -16.52 6.74
CA GLN A 247 23.67 -17.38 6.91
C GLN A 247 24.85 -16.78 6.17
N VAL A 248 26.06 -16.98 6.72
CA VAL A 248 27.32 -16.54 6.12
C VAL A 248 27.39 -17.00 4.66
N GLY A 249 27.56 -16.05 3.72
CA GLY A 249 27.63 -16.33 2.28
C GLY A 249 26.36 -16.03 1.47
N MET A 250 25.30 -15.54 2.10
CA MET A 250 24.07 -15.09 1.42
C MET A 250 24.06 -13.57 1.18
N ALA A 251 23.50 -13.14 0.03
CA ALA A 251 23.31 -11.72 -0.32
C ALA A 251 21.86 -11.26 -0.07
N LEU A 252 21.70 -10.03 0.43
CA LEU A 252 20.40 -9.42 0.77
C LEU A 252 19.59 -9.07 -0.48
N GLY A 253 18.38 -9.61 -0.60
CA GLY A 253 17.51 -9.52 -1.79
C GLY A 253 16.02 -9.44 -1.48
N SER A 254 15.16 -9.53 -2.51
CA SER A 254 13.71 -9.59 -2.28
C SER A 254 13.34 -10.85 -1.50
N HIS A 255 12.42 -10.68 -0.55
CA HIS A 255 12.04 -11.71 0.39
C HIS A 255 11.40 -12.92 -0.31
N ARG A 256 11.85 -14.14 0.02
CA ARG A 256 11.19 -15.40 -0.36
C ARG A 256 10.45 -15.98 0.84
N ILE A 257 9.47 -16.85 0.63
CA ILE A 257 8.81 -17.55 1.74
C ILE A 257 9.57 -18.83 2.02
N ARG A 258 9.99 -19.00 3.27
CA ARG A 258 10.72 -20.16 3.78
C ARG A 258 9.79 -21.23 4.33
N GLU A 259 8.80 -20.82 5.12
CA GLU A 259 7.90 -21.72 5.85
C GLU A 259 6.55 -21.03 6.15
N ILE A 260 5.48 -21.81 6.17
CA ILE A 260 4.15 -21.42 6.66
C ILE A 260 3.81 -22.31 7.85
N ARG A 261 3.62 -21.71 9.02
CA ARG A 261 3.30 -22.42 10.26
C ARG A 261 1.80 -22.73 10.34
N SER A 262 1.43 -23.69 11.20
CA SER A 262 0.03 -24.13 11.40
C SER A 262 -0.92 -23.01 11.86
N ASN A 263 -0.40 -21.95 12.47
CA ASN A 263 -1.15 -20.76 12.89
C ASN A 263 -1.29 -19.69 11.78
N GLY A 264 -0.92 -20.00 10.53
CA GLY A 264 -0.94 -19.07 9.41
C GLY A 264 0.23 -18.09 9.36
N GLN A 265 1.16 -18.13 10.33
CA GLN A 265 2.35 -17.28 10.33
C GLN A 265 3.30 -17.68 9.21
N MET A 266 3.74 -16.69 8.44
CA MET A 266 4.72 -16.87 7.37
C MET A 266 6.10 -16.38 7.78
N ILE A 267 7.13 -17.17 7.46
CA ILE A 267 8.54 -16.81 7.66
C ILE A 267 9.19 -16.58 6.31
N LEU A 268 9.91 -15.48 6.18
CA LEU A 268 10.61 -15.12 4.97
C LEU A 268 12.09 -15.54 4.99
N ASP A 269 12.75 -15.52 3.83
CA ASP A 269 14.19 -15.68 3.64
C ASP A 269 14.76 -14.52 2.79
N ASN A 270 15.99 -14.09 3.10
CA ASN A 270 16.70 -13.02 2.39
C ASN A 270 17.61 -13.64 1.31
N PHE A 271 17.23 -13.59 0.03
CA PHE A 271 18.09 -14.18 -1.01
C PHE A 271 18.08 -13.41 -2.34
N VAL A 272 19.25 -12.87 -2.72
CA VAL A 272 19.60 -12.63 -4.13
C VAL A 272 20.36 -13.85 -4.65
N ILE A 273 19.80 -14.55 -5.63
CA ILE A 273 20.60 -15.49 -6.42
C ILE A 273 21.44 -14.62 -7.36
N ALA A 274 22.76 -14.56 -7.15
CA ALA A 274 23.73 -13.89 -8.03
C ALA A 274 23.91 -14.67 -9.35
N ARG A 275 22.82 -14.86 -10.10
CA ARG A 275 22.75 -15.54 -11.40
C ARG A 275 21.85 -14.73 -12.31
N ASP A 276 22.14 -14.77 -13.60
CA ASP A 276 21.28 -14.15 -14.59
C ASP A 276 19.84 -14.69 -14.47
N PRO A 277 18.82 -13.82 -14.55
CA PRO A 277 17.44 -14.24 -14.51
C PRO A 277 17.16 -15.21 -15.65
N CYS A 278 16.46 -16.30 -15.34
CA CYS A 278 15.96 -17.20 -16.36
C CYS A 278 15.11 -16.42 -17.36
N LYS A 279 15.41 -16.55 -18.65
CA LYS A 279 14.63 -15.90 -19.72
C LYS A 279 13.14 -16.29 -19.71
N TYR A 280 12.80 -17.42 -19.11
CA TYR A 280 11.44 -17.91 -18.93
C TYR A 280 10.83 -17.55 -17.55
N GLY A 281 11.58 -16.87 -16.68
CA GLY A 281 11.12 -16.33 -15.40
C GLY A 281 10.25 -17.29 -14.58
N GLY A 282 9.09 -16.79 -14.11
CA GLY A 282 8.11 -17.57 -13.34
C GLY A 282 7.35 -18.63 -14.15
N MET A 283 7.42 -18.57 -15.49
CA MET A 283 6.85 -19.58 -16.40
C MET A 283 7.85 -20.68 -16.76
N CYS A 284 9.02 -20.71 -16.10
CA CYS A 284 10.03 -21.71 -16.37
C CYS A 284 9.57 -23.08 -15.86
N ASN A 285 9.31 -24.01 -16.78
CA ASN A 285 9.02 -25.41 -16.45
C ASN A 285 10.29 -26.25 -16.18
N LYS A 286 11.47 -25.62 -16.18
CA LYS A 286 12.78 -26.28 -15.97
C LYS A 286 13.38 -26.03 -14.59
N THR A 287 12.59 -25.58 -13.62
CA THR A 287 13.04 -25.27 -12.25
C THR A 287 13.60 -26.49 -11.52
N SER A 288 13.16 -27.70 -11.88
CA SER A 288 13.65 -28.97 -11.32
C SER A 288 14.92 -29.52 -12.00
N TYR A 289 15.39 -28.90 -13.09
CA TYR A 289 16.55 -29.38 -13.84
C TYR A 289 17.82 -28.78 -13.24
N GLN A 290 18.71 -29.62 -12.71
CA GLN A 290 19.92 -29.19 -11.99
C GLN A 290 20.78 -28.21 -12.81
N ASP A 291 21.09 -28.52 -14.07
CA ASP A 291 21.93 -27.64 -14.91
C ASP A 291 21.31 -26.27 -15.16
N HIS A 292 19.98 -26.20 -15.27
CA HIS A 292 19.26 -24.97 -15.56
C HIS A 292 19.11 -24.11 -14.29
N SER A 293 18.66 -24.74 -13.20
CA SER A 293 18.51 -24.09 -11.89
C SER A 293 19.85 -23.66 -11.30
N ALA A 294 20.97 -24.32 -11.64
CA ALA A 294 22.31 -23.92 -11.27
C ALA A 294 22.84 -22.70 -12.05
N ARG A 295 22.34 -22.44 -13.26
CA ARG A 295 22.82 -21.35 -14.15
C ARG A 295 21.98 -20.09 -14.08
N PHE A 296 20.68 -20.21 -13.85
CA PHE A 296 19.75 -19.08 -13.90
C PHE A 296 19.02 -18.90 -12.58
N SER A 297 18.68 -17.65 -12.25
CA SER A 297 17.81 -17.35 -11.12
C SER A 297 16.33 -17.43 -11.53
N HIS A 298 15.51 -18.03 -10.66
CA HIS A 298 14.06 -18.14 -10.82
C HIS A 298 13.37 -17.44 -9.64
N PRO A 299 12.20 -16.82 -9.83
CA PRO A 299 11.36 -16.31 -8.73
C PRO A 299 11.15 -17.32 -7.60
N SER A 300 10.84 -16.85 -6.37
CA SER A 300 10.38 -17.74 -5.29
C SER A 300 9.16 -18.53 -5.74
N VAL A 301 9.07 -19.79 -5.31
CA VAL A 301 7.87 -20.61 -5.48
C VAL A 301 6.71 -19.90 -4.77
N CYS A 302 5.56 -19.88 -5.43
CA CYS A 302 4.36 -19.21 -4.97
C CYS A 302 4.00 -19.53 -3.50
N PRO A 303 3.69 -18.51 -2.67
CA PRO A 303 3.22 -18.68 -1.29
C PRO A 303 2.09 -19.70 -1.14
N GLN A 304 1.23 -19.77 -2.16
CA GLN A 304 0.00 -20.54 -2.12
C GLN A 304 0.20 -22.00 -2.53
N GLN A 305 1.38 -22.39 -3.01
CA GLN A 305 1.73 -23.75 -3.49
C GLN A 305 0.64 -24.43 -4.34
N THR A 306 -0.19 -23.67 -5.05
CA THR A 306 -1.24 -24.27 -5.90
C THR A 306 -0.63 -24.69 -7.25
N PRO A 307 -1.09 -25.80 -7.86
CA PRO A 307 -0.63 -26.24 -9.18
C PRO A 307 -0.84 -25.21 -10.30
N HIS A 308 -1.63 -24.17 -10.05
CA HIS A 308 -1.94 -23.09 -11.00
C HIS A 308 -1.10 -21.82 -10.79
N CYS A 309 -0.22 -21.78 -9.80
CA CYS A 309 0.54 -20.57 -9.48
C CYS A 309 1.77 -20.30 -10.39
N ILE A 310 1.93 -21.12 -11.42
CA ILE A 310 3.00 -21.05 -12.44
C ILE A 310 2.69 -20.02 -13.55
N THR A 311 1.46 -19.52 -13.63
CA THR A 311 1.00 -18.60 -14.68
C THR A 311 0.92 -17.14 -14.23
N ASP A 312 1.26 -16.84 -12.98
CA ASP A 312 1.01 -15.50 -12.42
C ASP A 312 2.07 -14.48 -12.85
N MET A 313 1.67 -13.63 -13.79
CA MET A 313 2.37 -12.40 -14.19
C MET A 313 2.62 -11.42 -13.03
N ILE A 314 1.95 -11.62 -11.88
CA ILE A 314 2.20 -10.94 -10.61
C ILE A 314 3.61 -11.28 -10.09
N HIS A 315 4.09 -12.51 -10.27
CA HIS A 315 5.45 -12.91 -9.92
C HIS A 315 6.49 -12.14 -10.75
N TYR A 316 6.25 -11.93 -12.05
CA TYR A 316 7.21 -11.23 -12.93
C TYR A 316 7.51 -9.78 -12.52
N ARG A 317 6.62 -9.15 -11.74
CA ARG A 317 6.68 -7.73 -11.38
C ARG A 317 7.19 -7.49 -9.96
N ALA A 318 7.27 -8.55 -9.15
CA ALA A 318 7.85 -8.53 -7.80
C ALA A 318 9.38 -8.69 -7.77
N PHE A 319 10.03 -9.01 -8.91
CA PHE A 319 11.47 -9.34 -8.98
C PHE A 319 12.32 -8.42 -9.85
N VAL A 320 11.78 -7.33 -10.39
CA VAL A 320 12.59 -6.33 -11.10
C VAL A 320 12.71 -5.08 -10.25
N HIS A 321 13.60 -5.16 -9.27
CA HIS A 321 14.35 -3.98 -8.86
C HIS A 321 15.60 -3.94 -9.73
N ARG A 322 15.69 -2.93 -10.58
CA ARG A 322 16.96 -2.34 -10.98
C ARG A 322 17.01 -0.96 -10.36
#